data_AF-A0A0Q9L0V7-F1
#
_entry.id   AF-A0A0Q9L0V7-F1
#
_cell.length_a   1.000
_cell.length_b   1.000
_cell.length_c   1.000
_cell.angle_alpha   90.00
_cell.angle_beta   90.00
_cell.angle_gamma   90.00
#
_symmetry.space_group_name_H-M   'P 1'
#
loop_
_entity.id
_entity.type
_entity.pdbx_description
1 polymer ?
#
loop_
_entity_poly.entity_id
_entity_poly.type
_entity_poly.pdbx_seq_one_letter_code
_entity_poly.pdbx_strand_id
1 'polypeptide(L)'
;MNNSNLRKRVIWFINSEIERVLMNLKNGAVNKEHALGSFNTLYQIASSLKDADSMVNLSEIIEKVRDSHHRSGLFYFTEKRTEFFY
;
A
#
# COMPACT_ATOMS: atom_id res chain seq x y z
N MET A 1 10.90 18.19 21.60
CA MET A 1 10.36 18.04 20.23
C MET A 1 8.87 18.36 20.28
N ASN A 2 8.39 19.30 19.45
CA ASN A 2 6.96 19.62 19.41
C ASN A 2 6.15 18.45 18.82
N ASN A 3 5.14 17.96 19.56
CA ASN A 3 4.27 16.86 19.13
C ASN A 3 3.56 17.14 17.79
N SER A 4 3.29 18.40 17.48
CA SER A 4 2.70 18.82 16.19
C SER A 4 3.63 18.53 15.00
N ASN A 5 4.94 18.72 15.17
CA ASN A 5 5.93 18.44 14.12
C ASN A 5 6.11 16.93 13.93
N LEU A 6 5.99 16.14 15.00
CA LEU A 6 6.03 14.68 14.91
C LEU A 6 4.81 14.16 14.14
N ARG A 7 3.59 14.62 14.47
CA ARG A 7 2.37 14.20 13.76
C ARG A 7 2.46 14.47 12.26
N LYS A 8 2.88 15.67 11.86
CA LYS A 8 3.08 16.02 10.43
C LYS A 8 4.07 15.09 9.73
N ARG A 9 5.17 14.74 10.39
CA ARG A 9 6.18 13.81 9.85
C ARG A 9 5.64 12.40 9.69
N VAL A 10 4.84 11.92 10.65
CA VAL A 10 4.24 10.59 10.53
C VAL A 10 3.17 10.55 9.44
N ILE A 11 2.36 11.59 9.29
CA ILE A 11 1.41 11.68 8.16
C ILE A 11 2.15 11.69 6.82
N TRP A 12 3.23 12.48 6.70
CA TRP A 12 4.10 12.45 5.51
C TRP A 12 4.65 11.04 5.24
N PHE A 13 5.13 10.36 6.29
CA PHE A 13 5.65 9.00 6.19
C PHE A 13 4.57 8.02 5.71
N ILE A 14 3.36 8.07 6.27
CA ILE A 14 2.24 7.22 5.85
C ILE A 14 1.97 7.41 4.35
N ASN A 15 1.87 8.66 3.88
CA ASN A 15 1.60 8.96 2.48
C ASN A 15 2.73 8.45 1.56
N SER A 16 3.99 8.70 1.93
CA SER A 16 5.15 8.22 1.16
C SER A 16 5.20 6.69 1.09
N GLU A 17 4.85 6.01 2.19
CA GLU A 17 4.86 4.54 2.23
C GLU A 17 3.69 3.92 1.47
N ILE A 18 2.52 4.57 1.46
CA ILE A 18 1.40 4.16 0.60
C ILE A 18 1.85 4.13 -0.86
N GLU A 19 2.46 5.23 -1.34
CA GLU A 19 2.93 5.33 -2.73
C GLU A 19 3.97 4.26 -3.06
N ARG A 20 4.95 4.05 -2.16
CA ARG A 20 6.00 3.04 -2.33
C ARG A 20 5.42 1.63 -2.43
N VAL A 21 4.49 1.26 -1.54
CA VAL A 21 3.88 -0.07 -1.53
C VAL A 21 3.02 -0.28 -2.79
N LEU A 22 2.24 0.72 -3.21
CA LEU A 22 1.45 0.65 -4.44
C LEU A 22 2.35 0.50 -5.68
N MET A 23 3.45 1.23 -5.76
CA MET A 23 4.42 1.10 -6.86
C MET A 23 5.06 -0.29 -6.88
N ASN A 24 5.44 -0.82 -5.72
CA ASN A 24 6.00 -2.16 -5.60
C ASN A 24 4.98 -3.24 -5.98
N LEU A 25 3.71 -3.06 -5.62
CA LEU A 25 2.63 -3.97 -5.98
C LEU A 25 2.43 -3.98 -7.50
N LYS A 26 2.40 -2.78 -8.12
CA LYS A 26 2.28 -2.62 -9.58
C LYS A 26 3.44 -3.24 -10.34
N ASN A 27 4.66 -3.13 -9.81
CA ASN A 27 5.86 -3.69 -10.43
C ASN A 27 6.10 -5.16 -10.07
N GLY A 28 5.21 -5.79 -9.29
CA GLY A 28 5.35 -7.18 -8.85
C GLY A 28 6.47 -7.42 -7.84
N ALA A 29 7.16 -6.38 -7.37
CA ALA A 29 8.19 -6.47 -6.34
C ALA A 29 7.64 -6.95 -4.99
N VAL A 30 6.35 -6.65 -4.72
CA VAL A 30 5.60 -7.26 -3.62
C VAL A 30 4.33 -7.90 -4.14
N ASN A 31 3.91 -9.00 -3.51
CA ASN A 31 2.60 -9.58 -3.76
C ASN A 31 1.51 -8.82 -2.95
N LYS A 32 0.26 -9.15 -3.24
CA LYS A 32 -0.91 -8.57 -2.58
C LYS A 32 -0.95 -8.80 -1.07
N GLU A 33 -0.56 -9.97 -0.58
CA GLU A 33 -0.57 -10.25 0.87
C GLU A 33 0.43 -9.35 1.62
N HIS A 34 1.63 -9.18 1.08
CA HIS A 34 2.65 -8.28 1.63
C HIS A 34 2.20 -6.80 1.56
N ALA A 35 1.55 -6.41 0.46
CA ALA A 35 1.00 -5.06 0.34
C ALA A 35 -0.11 -4.81 1.39
N LEU A 36 -1.06 -5.73 1.54
CA LEU A 36 -2.12 -5.66 2.55
C LEU A 36 -1.57 -5.62 3.98
N GLY A 37 -0.55 -6.44 4.29
CA GLY A 37 0.14 -6.39 5.58
C GLY A 37 0.81 -5.04 5.85
N SER A 38 1.42 -4.44 4.82
CA SER A 38 2.03 -3.10 4.91
C SER A 38 0.96 -2.04 5.18
N PHE A 39 -0.14 -2.04 4.42
CA PHE A 39 -1.23 -1.08 4.63
C PHE A 39 -1.91 -1.22 5.99
N ASN A 40 -2.09 -2.45 6.50
CA ASN A 40 -2.60 -2.68 7.85
C ASN A 40 -1.68 -2.09 8.93
N THR A 41 -0.36 -2.18 8.73
CA THR A 41 0.62 -1.57 9.65
C THR A 41 0.52 -0.04 9.62
N LEU A 42 0.43 0.55 8.43
CA LEU A 42 0.22 2.00 8.27
C LEU A 42 -1.10 2.46 8.91
N TYR A 43 -2.16 1.64 8.81
CA TYR A 43 -3.45 1.92 9.42
C TYR A 43 -3.36 1.94 10.96
N GLN A 44 -2.63 1.00 11.55
CA GLN A 44 -2.38 0.99 13.01
C GLN A 44 -1.60 2.23 13.47
N ILE A 45 -0.64 2.71 12.66
CA ILE A 45 0.10 3.94 12.93
C ILE A 45 -0.84 5.16 12.86
N ALA A 46 -1.67 5.25 11.82
CA ALA A 46 -2.67 6.31 11.67
C ALA A 46 -3.68 6.30 12.84
N SER A 47 -4.15 5.12 13.25
CA SER A 47 -5.03 4.92 14.39
C SER A 47 -4.39 5.36 15.71
N SER A 48 -3.11 5.04 15.93
CA SER A 48 -2.35 5.48 17.11
C SER A 48 -2.27 7.02 17.20
N LEU A 49 -2.30 7.70 16.06
CA LEU A 49 -2.31 9.16 15.96
C LEU A 49 -3.71 9.78 15.96
N LYS A 50 -4.76 8.97 15.97
CA LYS A 50 -6.16 9.39 15.80
C LYS A 50 -6.37 10.22 14.53
N ASP A 51 -5.70 9.83 13.45
CA ASP A 51 -5.77 10.52 12.16
C ASP A 51 -6.81 9.87 11.26
N ALA A 52 -8.07 10.32 11.40
CA ALA A 52 -9.22 9.73 10.72
C ALA A 52 -9.09 9.77 9.19
N ASP A 53 -8.55 10.85 8.63
CA ASP A 53 -8.39 11.01 7.18
C ASP A 53 -7.46 9.94 6.60
N SER A 54 -6.30 9.71 7.23
CA SER A 54 -5.38 8.65 6.82
C SER A 54 -5.98 7.26 6.99
N MET A 55 -6.76 7.04 8.06
CA MET A 55 -7.43 5.75 8.31
C MET A 55 -8.44 5.44 7.20
N VAL A 56 -9.31 6.39 6.84
CA VAL A 56 -10.30 6.22 5.77
C VAL A 56 -9.62 5.94 4.43
N ASN A 57 -8.61 6.74 4.07
CA ASN A 57 -7.84 6.54 2.85
C ASN A 57 -7.21 5.13 2.78
N LEU A 58 -6.58 4.69 3.87
CA LEU A 58 -5.99 3.36 3.95
C LEU A 58 -7.04 2.24 3.84
N SER A 59 -8.20 2.38 4.47
CA SER A 59 -9.30 1.41 4.33
C SER A 59 -9.77 1.29 2.88
N GLU A 60 -9.95 2.41 2.18
CA GLU A 60 -10.32 2.40 0.76
C GLU A 60 -9.26 1.72 -0.12
N ILE A 61 -7.97 1.98 0.15
CA ILE A 61 -6.86 1.34 -0.56
C ILE A 61 -6.84 -0.17 -0.29
N ILE A 62 -7.01 -0.57 0.97
CA ILE A 62 -7.04 -1.99 1.38
C ILE A 62 -8.15 -2.74 0.64
N GLU A 63 -9.36 -2.19 0.57
CA GLU A 63 -10.47 -2.81 -0.15
C GLU A 63 -10.18 -2.89 -1.66
N LYS A 64 -9.69 -1.81 -2.28
CA LYS A 64 -9.30 -1.83 -3.71
C LYS A 64 -8.22 -2.88 -4.01
N VAL A 65 -7.22 -3.01 -3.14
CA VAL A 65 -6.15 -4.01 -3.30
C VAL A 65 -6.68 -5.41 -3.05
N ARG A 66 -7.58 -5.59 -2.08
CA ARG A 66 -8.28 -6.86 -1.80
C ARG A 66 -9.13 -7.33 -2.98
N ASP A 67 -9.76 -6.42 -3.71
CA ASP A 67 -10.55 -6.76 -4.91
C ASP A 67 -9.69 -6.93 -6.17
N SER A 68 -8.45 -6.44 -6.13
CA SER A 68 -7.54 -6.53 -7.28
C SER A 68 -7.04 -7.95 -7.55
N HIS A 69 -6.75 -8.25 -8.82
CA HIS A 69 -6.29 -9.56 -9.30
C HIS A 69 -4.78 -9.82 -9.09
N HIS A 70 -4.08 -9.00 -8.31
CA HIS A 70 -2.65 -9.19 -8.00
C HIS A 70 -2.42 -10.43 -7.13
N ARG A 71 -2.46 -11.65 -7.70
CA ARG A 71 -2.42 -12.89 -6.91
C ARG A 71 -1.02 -13.31 -6.45
N SER A 72 0.05 -12.74 -7.01
CA SER A 72 1.44 -13.07 -6.63
C SER A 72 2.40 -12.10 -7.31
N GLY A 73 3.63 -11.96 -6.80
CA GLY A 73 4.72 -11.21 -7.47
C GLY A 73 5.06 -11.74 -8.88
N LEU A 74 4.40 -12.82 -9.32
CA LEU A 74 4.41 -13.35 -10.67
C LEU A 74 3.53 -12.59 -11.67
N PHE A 75 2.64 -11.67 -11.25
CA PHE A 75 1.80 -10.92 -12.21
C PHE A 75 2.65 -10.19 -13.28
N TYR A 76 3.86 -9.74 -12.90
CA TYR A 76 4.82 -9.13 -13.81
C TYR A 76 5.48 -10.13 -14.80
N PHE A 77 5.55 -11.42 -14.45
CA PHE A 77 6.16 -12.48 -15.27
C PHE A 77 5.14 -13.29 -16.09
N THR A 78 3.87 -13.36 -15.67
CA THR A 78 2.87 -14.23 -16.31
C THR A 78 2.01 -13.53 -17.35
N GLU A 79 1.59 -12.27 -17.15
CA GLU A 79 0.79 -11.55 -18.16
C GLU A 79 1.63 -10.98 -19.32
N LYS A 80 2.92 -10.69 -19.10
CA LYS A 80 3.81 -10.23 -20.18
C LYS A 80 4.22 -11.35 -21.15
N ARG A 81 3.99 -12.62 -20.82
CA ARG A 81 4.25 -13.76 -21.71
C ARG A 81 3.11 -14.09 -22.66
N THR A 82 1.89 -13.63 -22.38
CA THR A 82 0.74 -13.86 -23.26
C THR A 82 0.73 -12.99 -24.51
N GLU A 83 1.65 -12.03 -24.66
CA GLU A 83 1.77 -11.17 -25.84
C GLU A 83 2.79 -11.68 -26.90
N PHE A 84 3.44 -12.84 -26.72
CA PHE A 84 4.50 -13.32 -27.63
C PHE A 84 4.37 -14.78 -28.09
N PHE A 85 3.16 -15.23 -28.41
CA PHE A 85 2.99 -16.44 -29.22
C PHE A 85 1.89 -16.23 -30.28
N TYR A 86 2.27 -15.48 -31.32
CA TYR A 86 1.77 -15.69 -32.69
C TYR A 86 2.76 -16.60 -33.42
#